data_AF-A0A0P0M0H8-F1
#
_entry.id   AF-A0A0P0M0H8-F1
#
_cell.length_a   1.000
_cell.length_b   1.000
_cell.length_c   1.000
_cell.angle_alpha   90.00
_cell.angle_beta   90.00
_cell.angle_gamma   90.00
#
_symmetry.space_group_name_H-M   'P 1'
#
loop_
_entity.id
_entity.type
_entity.pdbx_description
1 polymer ?
#
loop_
_entity_poly.entity_id
_entity_poly.type
_entity_poly.pdbx_seq_one_letter_code
_entity_poly.pdbx_strand_id
1 'polypeptide(L)'
;LKAVLVQESWVDWPDPVNDKVGNILFSRLMGADVRLADAGFGIGFKESWNQALEDVRRAGGTPYAIPAGASDHPLGGLGFARWAEEVREQERQLGVFYDTVVVCGVTGSTHAGMIAGFAGQDRPRRVLGIDASAKPAETRAQIEKIARDTAARIGLGRDLRDEEITLLEGWAGERYGIPDRSTLDAIRLTGSLEGVILDPVYEGKSMA
;
A
#
# COMPACT_ATOMS: atom_id res chain seq x y z
N LEU A 1 9.19 14.77 -16.80
CA LEU A 1 10.01 14.79 -15.57
C LEU A 1 11.04 13.67 -15.66
N LYS A 2 12.21 13.78 -15.01
CA LYS A 2 13.13 12.65 -14.82
C LYS A 2 12.69 11.82 -13.60
N ALA A 3 13.04 10.55 -13.54
CA ALA A 3 12.72 9.66 -12.41
C ALA A 3 13.98 8.94 -11.92
N VAL A 4 14.21 8.96 -10.61
CA VAL A 4 15.23 8.17 -9.91
C VAL A 4 14.50 7.24 -8.95
N LEU A 5 14.78 5.95 -9.01
CA LEU A 5 14.17 4.92 -8.16
C LEU A 5 15.25 4.22 -7.36
N VAL A 6 15.15 4.30 -6.03
CA VAL A 6 15.96 3.50 -5.11
C VAL A 6 15.20 2.21 -4.85
N GLN A 7 15.75 1.10 -5.34
CA GLN A 7 15.20 -0.24 -5.20
C GLN A 7 16.07 -1.02 -4.22
N GLU A 8 15.45 -1.59 -3.20
CA GLU A 8 16.16 -2.28 -2.12
C GLU A 8 15.71 -3.73 -2.03
N SER A 9 16.61 -4.61 -1.58
CA SER A 9 16.33 -6.04 -1.43
C SER A 9 15.50 -6.31 -0.16
N TRP A 10 14.23 -5.90 -0.20
CA TRP A 10 13.28 -6.07 0.91
C TRP A 10 12.81 -7.51 1.13
N VAL A 11 13.01 -8.37 0.13
CA VAL A 11 12.63 -9.77 0.20
C VAL A 11 13.87 -10.61 -0.03
N ASP A 12 14.19 -11.47 0.94
CA ASP A 12 15.22 -12.49 0.79
C ASP A 12 14.65 -13.63 -0.06
N TRP A 13 14.66 -13.44 -1.38
CA TRP A 13 14.13 -14.38 -2.37
C TRP A 13 15.22 -14.76 -3.38
N PRO A 14 15.72 -16.00 -3.37
CA PRO A 14 16.89 -16.42 -4.15
C PRO A 14 16.52 -16.75 -5.61
N ASP A 15 15.69 -15.92 -6.25
CA ASP A 15 15.36 -16.06 -7.66
C ASP A 15 16.35 -15.26 -8.53
N PRO A 16 17.04 -15.89 -9.50
CA PRO A 16 18.11 -15.27 -10.28
C PRO A 16 17.64 -14.18 -11.25
N VAL A 17 16.33 -14.05 -11.47
CA VAL A 17 15.72 -13.05 -12.34
C VAL A 17 14.87 -12.02 -11.59
N ASN A 18 14.78 -12.09 -10.26
CA ASN A 18 13.97 -11.20 -9.43
C ASN A 18 14.23 -9.70 -9.70
N ASP A 19 15.49 -9.35 -9.98
CA ASP A 19 15.92 -7.98 -10.27
C ASP A 19 15.89 -7.62 -11.77
N LYS A 20 15.36 -8.50 -12.63
CA LYS A 20 15.39 -8.40 -14.10
C LYS A 20 14.04 -8.57 -14.79
N VAL A 21 13.01 -9.04 -14.10
CA VAL A 21 11.64 -9.22 -14.63
C VAL A 21 10.61 -8.42 -13.85
N GLY A 22 9.37 -8.37 -14.35
CA GLY A 22 8.26 -7.70 -13.66
C GLY A 22 8.45 -6.19 -13.52
N ASN A 23 8.10 -5.64 -12.36
CA ASN A 23 8.02 -4.20 -12.12
C ASN A 23 9.34 -3.46 -12.40
N ILE A 24 10.48 -4.02 -11.97
CA ILE A 24 11.78 -3.36 -12.15
C ILE A 24 12.20 -3.29 -13.63
N LEU A 25 11.83 -4.30 -14.43
CA LEU A 25 12.06 -4.27 -15.88
C LEU A 25 11.28 -3.12 -16.52
N PHE A 26 10.00 -2.96 -16.17
CA PHE A 26 9.20 -1.86 -16.69
C PHE A 26 9.75 -0.50 -16.28
N SER A 27 10.23 -0.33 -15.04
CA SER A 27 10.88 0.92 -14.62
C SER A 27 12.07 1.29 -15.51
N ARG A 28 12.93 0.33 -15.85
CA ARG A 28 14.07 0.54 -16.75
C ARG A 28 13.61 0.87 -18.17
N LEU A 29 12.63 0.13 -18.69
CA LEU A 29 12.08 0.36 -20.04
C LEU A 29 11.41 1.73 -20.18
N MET A 30 10.79 2.24 -19.13
CA MET A 30 10.21 3.60 -19.07
C MET A 30 11.27 4.70 -18.90
N GLY A 31 12.55 4.35 -18.80
CA GLY A 31 13.66 5.30 -18.74
C GLY A 31 13.97 5.87 -17.35
N ALA A 32 13.56 5.20 -16.28
CA ALA A 32 13.95 5.59 -14.92
C ALA A 32 15.43 5.25 -14.63
N ASP A 33 16.10 6.10 -13.85
CA ASP A 33 17.39 5.79 -13.23
C ASP A 33 17.15 4.84 -12.04
N VAL A 34 17.28 3.54 -12.28
CA VAL A 34 17.03 2.49 -11.27
C VAL A 34 18.33 2.14 -10.55
N ARG A 35 18.37 2.42 -9.24
CA ARG A 35 19.53 2.19 -8.38
C ARG A 35 19.21 1.05 -7.41
N LEU A 36 19.94 -0.05 -7.52
CA LEU A 36 19.85 -1.16 -6.56
C LEU A 36 20.71 -0.83 -5.34
N ALA A 37 20.11 -0.85 -4.15
CA ALA A 37 20.79 -0.69 -2.88
C ALA A 37 20.61 -1.95 -2.03
N ASP A 38 21.70 -2.42 -1.41
CA ASP A 38 21.64 -3.54 -0.48
C ASP A 38 21.18 -3.03 0.89
N ALA A 39 19.87 -3.12 1.15
CA ALA A 39 19.24 -2.73 2.41
C ALA A 39 18.03 -3.62 2.69
N GLY A 40 17.92 -4.13 3.92
CA GLY A 40 16.79 -4.99 4.34
C GLY A 40 15.47 -4.24 4.45
N PHE A 41 14.34 -4.94 4.57
CA PHE A 41 12.99 -4.35 4.61
C PHE A 41 12.77 -3.33 5.75
N GLY A 42 12.13 -2.21 5.42
CA GLY A 42 11.70 -1.19 6.39
C GLY A 42 10.83 -0.13 5.73
N ILE A 43 9.74 0.26 6.39
CA ILE A 43 8.71 1.19 5.86
C ILE A 43 9.08 2.68 6.00
N GLY A 44 10.16 3.00 6.72
CA GLY A 44 10.65 4.37 6.94
C GLY A 44 11.71 4.84 5.94
N PHE A 45 12.18 6.08 6.11
CA PHE A 45 13.23 6.68 5.28
C PHE A 45 14.61 6.08 5.59
N LYS A 46 15.42 5.86 4.55
CA LYS A 46 16.77 5.27 4.64
C LYS A 46 17.85 6.19 4.08
N GLU A 47 19.10 5.87 4.33
CA GLU A 47 20.25 6.66 3.86
C GLU A 47 20.32 6.75 2.33
N SER A 48 20.06 5.62 1.66
CA SER A 48 19.94 5.49 0.19
C SER A 48 18.97 6.52 -0.43
N TRP A 49 17.85 6.77 0.25
CA TRP A 49 16.85 7.76 -0.13
C TRP A 49 17.41 9.19 -0.09
N ASN A 50 18.06 9.56 1.01
CA ASN A 50 18.63 10.90 1.17
C ASN A 50 19.74 11.15 0.14
N GLN A 51 20.60 10.15 -0.11
CA GLN A 51 21.66 10.23 -1.11
C GLN A 51 21.09 10.48 -2.52
N ALA A 52 20.02 9.77 -2.90
CA ALA A 52 19.40 9.95 -4.20
C ALA A 52 18.84 11.37 -4.38
N LEU A 53 18.22 11.94 -3.34
CA LEU A 53 17.74 13.32 -3.37
C LEU A 53 18.90 14.33 -3.52
N GLU A 54 20.00 14.12 -2.80
CA GLU A 54 21.19 14.96 -2.91
C GLU A 54 21.86 14.89 -4.27
N ASP A 55 21.95 13.71 -4.88
CA ASP A 55 22.53 13.53 -6.21
C ASP A 55 21.73 14.30 -7.26
N VAL A 56 20.40 14.29 -7.17
CA VAL A 56 19.54 15.10 -8.05
C VAL A 56 19.82 16.59 -7.88
N ARG A 57 19.99 17.07 -6.63
CA ARG A 57 20.35 18.48 -6.36
C ARG A 57 21.72 18.83 -6.90
N ARG A 58 22.73 17.96 -6.72
CA ARG A 58 24.10 18.16 -7.20
C ARG A 58 24.18 18.21 -8.72
N ALA A 59 23.30 17.48 -9.40
CA ALA A 59 23.14 17.52 -10.85
C ALA A 59 22.32 18.74 -11.35
N GLY A 60 21.96 19.69 -10.48
CA GLY A 60 21.21 20.90 -10.82
C GLY A 60 19.69 20.71 -10.92
N GLY A 61 19.15 19.59 -10.45
CA GLY A 61 17.72 19.29 -10.42
C GLY A 61 17.02 19.68 -9.11
N THR A 62 15.70 19.65 -9.12
CA THR A 62 14.84 19.82 -7.94
C THR A 62 14.06 18.54 -7.69
N PRO A 63 14.44 17.70 -6.70
CA PRO A 63 13.77 16.44 -6.48
C PRO A 63 12.41 16.63 -5.80
N TYR A 64 11.43 15.81 -6.18
CA TYR A 64 10.17 15.65 -5.45
C TYR A 64 10.17 14.30 -4.72
N ALA A 65 10.10 14.35 -3.40
CA ALA A 65 10.26 13.20 -2.52
C ALA A 65 8.94 12.40 -2.39
N ILE A 66 8.92 11.18 -2.91
CA ILE A 66 7.80 10.22 -2.79
C ILE A 66 8.24 9.02 -1.92
N PRO A 67 7.78 8.90 -0.67
CA PRO A 67 8.19 7.81 0.24
C PRO A 67 7.64 6.45 -0.22
N ALA A 68 8.05 5.38 0.47
CA ALA A 68 7.53 4.03 0.27
C ALA A 68 5.99 4.01 0.24
N GLY A 69 5.42 3.47 -0.84
CA GLY A 69 3.97 3.41 -1.06
C GLY A 69 3.25 4.76 -1.11
N ALA A 70 4.01 5.87 -1.23
CA ALA A 70 3.53 7.24 -1.04
C ALA A 70 2.81 7.47 0.30
N SER A 71 3.04 6.60 1.30
CA SER A 71 2.17 6.54 2.47
C SER A 71 2.47 7.58 3.53
N ASP A 72 3.71 7.67 4.01
CA ASP A 72 4.14 8.69 4.97
C ASP A 72 4.40 10.04 4.29
N HIS A 73 3.39 10.53 3.55
CA HIS A 73 3.40 11.79 2.83
C HIS A 73 2.16 12.59 3.22
N PRO A 74 2.24 13.93 3.37
CA PRO A 74 1.10 14.80 3.72
C PRO A 74 -0.16 14.63 2.85
N LEU A 75 -0.02 14.12 1.63
CA LEU A 75 -1.10 13.89 0.67
C LEU A 75 -1.45 12.39 0.48
N GLY A 76 -0.74 11.49 1.17
CA GLY A 76 -0.73 10.05 0.87
C GLY A 76 -2.10 9.38 0.99
N GLY A 77 -2.92 9.77 1.97
CA GLY A 77 -4.25 9.20 2.18
C GLY A 77 -5.37 9.86 1.36
N LEU A 78 -5.12 11.02 0.73
CA LEU A 78 -6.18 11.80 0.07
C LEU A 78 -6.78 11.07 -1.15
N GLY A 79 -5.97 10.27 -1.85
CA GLY A 79 -6.43 9.50 -3.00
C GLY A 79 -7.55 8.52 -2.62
N PHE A 80 -7.32 7.72 -1.58
CA PHE A 80 -8.31 6.73 -1.14
C PHE A 80 -9.45 7.32 -0.31
N ALA A 81 -9.24 8.49 0.32
CA ALA A 81 -10.35 9.25 0.89
C ALA A 81 -11.32 9.74 -0.22
N ARG A 82 -10.80 10.17 -1.37
CA ARG A 82 -11.63 10.48 -2.54
C ARG A 82 -12.25 9.22 -3.16
N TRP A 83 -11.53 8.11 -3.17
CA TRP A 83 -12.06 6.83 -3.66
C TRP A 83 -13.31 6.38 -2.88
N ALA A 84 -13.39 6.67 -1.57
CA ALA A 84 -14.60 6.41 -0.79
C ALA A 84 -15.85 7.11 -1.36
N GLU A 85 -15.69 8.33 -1.88
CA GLU A 85 -16.75 9.07 -2.56
C GLU A 85 -17.10 8.48 -3.93
N GLU A 86 -16.10 7.95 -4.64
CA GLU A 86 -16.33 7.22 -5.89
C GLU A 86 -17.17 5.96 -5.64
N VAL A 87 -16.87 5.20 -4.59
CA VAL A 87 -17.68 4.04 -4.18
C VAL A 87 -19.11 4.45 -3.86
N ARG A 88 -19.31 5.54 -3.11
CA ARG A 88 -20.67 6.03 -2.77
C ARG A 88 -21.49 6.34 -4.03
N GLU A 89 -20.88 6.96 -5.02
CA GLU A 89 -21.54 7.27 -6.29
C GLU A 89 -21.83 6.00 -7.10
N GLN A 90 -20.91 5.04 -7.15
CA GLN A 90 -21.13 3.75 -7.81
C GLN A 90 -22.24 2.94 -7.13
N GLU A 91 -22.29 2.92 -5.80
CA GLU A 91 -23.37 2.30 -5.01
C GLU A 91 -24.74 2.89 -5.37
N ARG A 92 -24.83 4.22 -5.50
CA ARG A 92 -26.06 4.90 -5.93
C ARG A 92 -26.49 4.49 -7.33
N GLN A 93 -25.53 4.34 -8.26
CA GLN A 93 -25.81 3.95 -9.65
C GLN A 93 -26.22 2.48 -9.77
N LEU A 94 -25.60 1.60 -8.98
CA LEU A 94 -25.84 0.15 -9.01
C LEU A 94 -27.03 -0.28 -8.13
N GLY A 95 -27.48 0.58 -7.21
CA GLY A 95 -28.52 0.23 -6.24
C GLY A 95 -28.06 -0.81 -5.21
N VAL A 96 -26.75 -0.89 -4.97
CA VAL A 96 -26.11 -1.83 -4.02
C VAL A 96 -25.39 -1.05 -2.93
N PHE A 97 -25.16 -1.68 -1.78
CA PHE A 97 -24.30 -1.16 -0.73
C PHE A 97 -23.30 -2.21 -0.33
N TYR A 98 -22.03 -1.83 -0.31
CA TYR A 98 -20.94 -2.66 0.17
C TYR A 98 -20.73 -2.38 1.67
N ASP A 99 -21.27 -3.24 2.51
CA ASP A 99 -21.16 -3.10 3.98
C ASP A 99 -19.72 -3.35 4.50
N THR A 100 -18.91 -4.04 3.71
CA THR A 100 -17.55 -4.44 4.07
C THR A 100 -16.63 -4.25 2.86
N VAL A 101 -15.48 -3.63 3.11
CA VAL A 101 -14.38 -3.49 2.15
C VAL A 101 -13.18 -4.21 2.71
N VAL A 102 -12.57 -5.10 1.92
CA VAL A 102 -11.33 -5.81 2.27
C VAL A 102 -10.18 -5.17 1.50
N VAL A 103 -9.04 -4.96 2.17
CA VAL A 103 -7.89 -4.30 1.56
C VAL A 103 -6.57 -4.82 2.12
N CYS A 104 -5.56 -5.03 1.26
CA CYS A 104 -4.22 -5.36 1.69
C CYS A 104 -3.54 -4.16 2.42
N GLY A 105 -2.90 -4.42 3.56
CA GLY A 105 -2.21 -3.43 4.39
C GLY A 105 -0.70 -3.69 4.50
N VAL A 106 0.13 -2.73 4.08
CA VAL A 106 1.59 -2.74 4.31
C VAL A 106 2.08 -1.35 4.74
N THR A 107 2.15 -0.39 3.80
CA THR A 107 2.59 0.99 4.08
C THR A 107 1.43 1.90 4.52
N GLY A 108 0.18 1.51 4.23
CA GLY A 108 -0.98 1.94 5.00
C GLY A 108 -1.82 3.08 4.43
N SER A 109 -1.33 3.95 3.55
CA SER A 109 -2.13 5.10 3.08
C SER A 109 -3.39 4.73 2.29
N THR A 110 -3.37 3.60 1.58
CA THR A 110 -4.56 3.04 0.93
C THR A 110 -5.68 2.80 1.95
N HIS A 111 -5.38 1.94 2.94
CA HIS A 111 -6.31 1.58 3.99
C HIS A 111 -6.71 2.79 4.86
N ALA A 112 -5.75 3.62 5.23
CA ALA A 112 -5.98 4.84 6.00
C ALA A 112 -6.89 5.84 5.29
N GLY A 113 -6.71 6.03 3.98
CA GLY A 113 -7.57 6.88 3.17
C GLY A 113 -9.00 6.35 3.09
N MET A 114 -9.17 5.03 2.93
CA MET A 114 -10.49 4.39 2.97
C MET A 114 -11.18 4.61 4.32
N ILE A 115 -10.48 4.38 5.45
CA ILE A 115 -11.02 4.61 6.80
C ILE A 115 -11.48 6.07 6.93
N ALA A 116 -10.62 7.03 6.62
CA ALA A 116 -10.93 8.45 6.76
C ALA A 116 -12.11 8.87 5.86
N GLY A 117 -12.13 8.42 4.60
CA GLY A 117 -13.19 8.74 3.66
C GLY A 117 -14.54 8.16 4.06
N PHE A 118 -14.60 6.88 4.43
CA PHE A 118 -15.85 6.24 4.83
C PHE A 118 -16.37 6.71 6.19
N ALA A 119 -15.49 7.14 7.10
CA ALA A 119 -15.89 7.70 8.40
C ALA A 119 -16.78 8.96 8.28
N GLY A 120 -16.70 9.66 7.14
CA GLY A 120 -17.51 10.85 6.83
C GLY A 120 -18.83 10.58 6.11
N GLN A 121 -19.16 9.31 5.83
CA GLN A 121 -20.39 8.94 5.13
C GLN A 121 -21.50 8.57 6.11
N ASP A 122 -22.76 8.79 5.69
CA ASP A 122 -23.95 8.58 6.54
C ASP A 122 -24.17 7.11 6.92
N ARG A 123 -23.69 6.18 6.08
CA ARG A 123 -23.91 4.74 6.25
C ARG A 123 -22.63 4.09 6.76
N PRO A 124 -22.63 3.51 7.98
CA PRO A 124 -21.44 2.86 8.51
C PRO A 124 -21.08 1.63 7.67
N ARG A 125 -19.79 1.44 7.44
CA ARG A 125 -19.22 0.23 6.82
C ARG A 125 -17.95 -0.20 7.52
N ARG A 126 -17.58 -1.46 7.32
CA ARG A 126 -16.35 -2.04 7.86
C ARG A 126 -15.25 -1.96 6.81
N VAL A 127 -14.09 -1.46 7.19
CA VAL A 127 -12.87 -1.59 6.38
C VAL A 127 -11.98 -2.59 7.09
N LEU A 128 -11.77 -3.73 6.45
CA LEU A 128 -10.95 -4.82 6.97
C LEU A 128 -9.61 -4.79 6.24
N GLY A 129 -8.60 -4.23 6.90
CA GLY A 129 -7.23 -4.38 6.44
C GLY A 129 -6.72 -5.78 6.71
N ILE A 130 -6.06 -6.42 5.74
CA ILE A 130 -5.32 -7.68 5.92
C ILE A 130 -3.84 -7.35 5.92
N ASP A 131 -3.12 -7.64 7.01
CA ASP A 131 -1.68 -7.42 7.05
C ASP A 131 -0.95 -8.32 6.04
N ALA A 132 -0.07 -7.70 5.26
CA ALA A 132 0.86 -8.40 4.38
C ALA A 132 2.33 -8.07 4.69
N SER A 133 2.58 -7.26 5.73
CA SER A 133 3.91 -6.80 6.11
C SER A 133 4.70 -7.79 6.98
N ALA A 134 4.00 -8.72 7.65
CA ALA A 134 4.53 -9.55 8.74
C ALA A 134 5.04 -8.72 9.94
N LYS A 135 4.58 -7.46 10.06
CA LYS A 135 4.88 -6.50 11.13
C LYS A 135 3.61 -5.73 11.52
N PRO A 136 2.55 -6.43 11.96
CA PRO A 136 1.21 -5.85 12.08
C PRO A 136 1.13 -4.67 13.06
N ALA A 137 1.93 -4.67 14.14
CA ALA A 137 1.98 -3.54 15.08
C ALA A 137 2.51 -2.26 14.42
N GLU A 138 3.59 -2.35 13.64
CA GLU A 138 4.17 -1.21 12.91
C GLU A 138 3.21 -0.70 11.83
N THR A 139 2.64 -1.63 11.05
CA THR A 139 1.66 -1.30 10.00
C THR A 139 0.40 -0.67 10.57
N ARG A 140 -0.15 -1.20 11.67
CA ARG A 140 -1.33 -0.62 12.34
C ARG A 140 -1.05 0.79 12.84
N ALA A 141 0.08 1.01 13.51
CA ALA A 141 0.47 2.34 14.00
C ALA A 141 0.61 3.35 12.85
N GLN A 142 1.19 2.92 11.72
CA GLN A 142 1.33 3.78 10.54
C GLN A 142 -0.03 4.08 9.87
N ILE A 143 -0.91 3.08 9.74
CA ILE A 143 -2.28 3.28 9.24
C ILE A 143 -3.02 4.26 10.15
N GLU A 144 -2.93 4.09 11.46
CA GLU A 144 -3.60 4.96 12.43
C GLU A 144 -3.16 6.42 12.29
N LYS A 145 -1.84 6.67 12.28
CA LYS A 145 -1.26 8.00 12.05
C LYS A 145 -1.82 8.63 10.77
N ILE A 146 -1.72 7.91 9.64
CA ILE A 146 -2.14 8.44 8.33
C ILE A 146 -3.66 8.66 8.28
N ALA A 147 -4.45 7.79 8.91
CA ALA A 147 -5.91 7.88 8.88
C ALA A 147 -6.37 9.12 9.64
N ARG A 148 -5.82 9.38 10.83
CA ARG A 148 -6.12 10.58 11.62
C ARG A 148 -5.67 11.86 10.90
N ASP A 149 -4.46 11.86 10.34
CA ASP A 149 -3.96 13.00 9.55
C ASP A 149 -4.84 13.28 8.33
N THR A 150 -5.27 12.23 7.63
CA THR A 150 -6.14 12.33 6.46
C THR A 150 -7.53 12.83 6.87
N ALA A 151 -8.12 12.30 7.94
CA ALA A 151 -9.41 12.72 8.47
C ALA A 151 -9.42 14.22 8.84
N ALA A 152 -8.36 14.71 9.47
CA ALA A 152 -8.21 16.13 9.76
C ALA A 152 -8.14 16.98 8.48
N ARG A 153 -7.39 16.53 7.47
CA ARG A 153 -7.22 17.25 6.19
C ARG A 153 -8.49 17.32 5.35
N ILE A 154 -9.30 16.27 5.35
CA ILE A 154 -10.59 16.26 4.63
C ILE A 154 -11.71 16.92 5.43
N GLY A 155 -11.45 17.36 6.67
CA GLY A 155 -12.42 18.07 7.49
C GLY A 155 -13.52 17.16 8.06
N LEU A 156 -13.17 15.94 8.50
CA LEU A 156 -14.13 14.96 9.05
C LEU A 156 -15.00 15.52 10.19
N GLY A 157 -14.48 16.49 10.96
CA GLY A 157 -15.24 17.18 12.02
C GLY A 157 -15.39 16.40 13.34
N ARG A 158 -14.79 15.21 13.42
CA ARG A 158 -14.66 14.40 14.63
C ARG A 158 -13.38 13.58 14.59
N ASP A 159 -12.98 13.05 15.74
CA ASP A 159 -11.91 12.05 15.80
C ASP A 159 -12.38 10.70 15.24
N LEU A 160 -11.45 9.98 14.62
CA LEU A 160 -11.62 8.57 14.32
C LEU A 160 -11.61 7.77 15.62
N ARG A 161 -12.55 6.84 15.74
CA ARG A 161 -12.61 5.89 16.85
C ARG A 161 -11.66 4.73 16.58
N ASP A 162 -11.08 4.18 17.63
CA ASP A 162 -10.04 3.15 17.49
C ASP A 162 -10.57 1.87 16.81
N GLU A 163 -11.85 1.56 17.02
CA GLU A 163 -12.55 0.44 16.37
C GLU A 163 -12.76 0.63 14.86
N GLU A 164 -12.63 1.85 14.33
CA GLU A 164 -12.68 2.11 12.88
C GLU A 164 -11.36 1.68 12.19
N ILE A 165 -10.29 1.47 12.96
CA ILE A 165 -8.94 1.17 12.46
C ILE A 165 -8.65 -0.32 12.68
N THR A 166 -9.15 -1.15 11.76
CA THR A 166 -9.06 -2.62 11.84
C THR A 166 -8.00 -3.18 10.90
N LEU A 167 -6.94 -3.77 11.46
CA LEU A 167 -5.96 -4.56 10.73
C LEU A 167 -6.00 -6.00 11.27
N LEU A 168 -6.33 -6.96 10.41
CA LEU A 168 -6.36 -8.38 10.71
C LEU A 168 -5.01 -9.01 10.42
N GLU A 169 -4.60 -9.91 11.31
CA GLU A 169 -3.35 -10.66 11.23
C GLU A 169 -3.63 -12.12 10.85
N GLY A 170 -2.61 -12.86 10.40
CA GLY A 170 -2.69 -14.30 10.17
C GLY A 170 -2.29 -14.76 8.77
N TRP A 171 -2.43 -13.88 7.77
CA TRP A 171 -2.15 -14.20 6.35
C TRP A 171 -0.84 -13.61 5.83
N ALA A 172 -0.15 -12.80 6.63
CA ALA A 172 1.12 -12.20 6.25
C ALA A 172 2.25 -13.23 6.01
N GLY A 173 2.12 -14.45 6.56
CA GLY A 173 3.19 -15.44 6.61
C GLY A 173 4.33 -15.01 7.55
N GLU A 174 5.47 -15.68 7.45
CA GLU A 174 6.63 -15.42 8.32
C GLU A 174 7.37 -14.12 7.96
N ARG A 175 7.34 -13.72 6.69
CA ARG A 175 8.12 -12.59 6.16
C ARG A 175 7.37 -11.88 5.04
N TYR A 176 7.56 -10.57 4.94
CA TYR A 176 7.12 -9.78 3.79
C TYR A 176 7.65 -10.35 2.47
N GLY A 177 6.82 -10.35 1.42
CA GLY A 177 7.20 -10.82 0.09
C GLY A 177 7.18 -12.33 -0.13
N ILE A 178 7.05 -13.13 0.93
CA ILE A 178 7.02 -14.59 0.84
C ILE A 178 5.57 -15.08 0.95
N PRO A 179 5.04 -15.82 -0.05
CA PRO A 179 3.72 -16.43 0.04
C PRO A 179 3.76 -17.69 0.91
N ASP A 180 2.69 -17.93 1.64
CA ASP A 180 2.43 -19.21 2.30
C ASP A 180 1.46 -20.08 1.46
N ARG A 181 1.05 -21.22 2.01
CA ARG A 181 0.10 -22.10 1.31
C ARG A 181 -1.26 -21.43 1.09
N SER A 182 -1.76 -20.67 2.08
CA SER A 182 -3.06 -20.00 1.96
C SER A 182 -3.06 -18.98 0.82
N THR A 183 -1.98 -18.20 0.70
CA THR A 183 -1.74 -17.25 -0.40
C THR A 183 -1.79 -17.95 -1.76
N LEU A 184 -1.07 -19.07 -1.92
CA LEU A 184 -1.02 -19.80 -3.19
C LEU A 184 -2.35 -20.47 -3.54
N ASP A 185 -3.08 -20.97 -2.54
CA ASP A 185 -4.38 -21.61 -2.75
C ASP A 185 -5.45 -20.56 -3.12
N ALA A 186 -5.41 -19.37 -2.51
CA ALA A 186 -6.28 -18.24 -2.88
C ALA A 186 -6.03 -17.77 -4.32
N ILE A 187 -4.76 -17.58 -4.72
CA ILE A 187 -4.40 -17.21 -6.11
C ILE A 187 -4.94 -18.24 -7.10
N ARG A 188 -4.74 -19.53 -6.83
CA ARG A 188 -5.23 -20.61 -7.71
C ARG A 188 -6.74 -20.62 -7.80
N LEU A 189 -7.42 -20.51 -6.66
CA LEU A 189 -8.88 -20.53 -6.60
C LEU A 189 -9.47 -19.37 -7.42
N THR A 190 -9.07 -18.14 -7.12
CA THR A 190 -9.55 -16.94 -7.81
C THR A 190 -9.22 -16.96 -9.29
N GLY A 191 -7.99 -17.34 -9.67
CA GLY A 191 -7.60 -17.44 -11.07
C GLY A 191 -8.40 -18.51 -11.83
N SER A 192 -8.71 -19.64 -11.19
CA SER A 192 -9.46 -20.74 -11.83
C SER A 192 -10.96 -20.48 -11.99
N LEU A 193 -11.55 -19.68 -11.09
CA LEU A 193 -13.00 -19.41 -11.08
C LEU A 193 -13.35 -18.11 -11.82
N GLU A 194 -12.57 -17.06 -11.62
CA GLU A 194 -12.92 -15.70 -12.07
C GLU A 194 -11.99 -15.17 -13.17
N GLY A 195 -10.89 -15.88 -13.48
CA GLY A 195 -9.87 -15.40 -14.42
C GLY A 195 -9.12 -14.15 -13.95
N VAL A 196 -9.19 -13.83 -12.64
CA VAL A 196 -8.51 -12.68 -12.03
C VAL A 196 -7.14 -13.10 -11.51
N ILE A 197 -6.11 -12.33 -11.88
CA ILE A 197 -4.72 -12.58 -11.49
C ILE A 197 -4.41 -11.81 -10.21
N LEU A 198 -3.92 -12.53 -9.19
CA LEU A 198 -3.46 -11.98 -7.93
C LEU A 198 -1.97 -12.30 -7.74
N ASP A 199 -1.24 -11.42 -7.06
CA ASP A 199 0.19 -11.56 -6.82
C ASP A 199 0.50 -12.27 -5.47
N PRO A 200 1.67 -12.88 -5.30
CA PRO A 200 2.03 -13.61 -4.08
C PRO A 200 2.46 -12.71 -2.90
N VAL A 201 2.61 -11.40 -3.08
CA VAL A 201 3.09 -10.47 -2.05
C VAL A 201 1.94 -9.75 -1.37
N TYR A 202 0.94 -9.31 -2.13
CA TYR A 202 -0.17 -8.48 -1.62
C TYR A 202 -1.52 -9.15 -1.80
N GLU A 203 -2.04 -9.20 -3.03
CA GLU A 203 -3.46 -9.46 -3.23
C GLU A 203 -3.83 -10.94 -3.07
N GLY A 204 -2.86 -11.84 -3.20
CA GLY A 204 -3.05 -13.23 -2.80
C GLY A 204 -3.27 -13.39 -1.30
N LYS A 205 -2.70 -12.50 -0.47
CA LYS A 205 -2.85 -12.52 0.99
C LYS A 205 -4.15 -11.89 1.45
N SER A 206 -4.59 -10.81 0.80
CA SER A 206 -5.90 -10.19 1.11
C SER A 206 -7.10 -11.03 0.65
N MET A 207 -6.88 -11.93 -0.32
CA MET A 207 -7.89 -12.87 -0.80
C MET A 207 -7.99 -14.17 0.02
N ALA A 208 -6.91 -14.59 0.67
CA ALA A 208 -6.84 -15.83 1.47
C ALA A 208 -7.62 -15.74 2.79
#